data_AF-S9QNY0-F1
#
_entry.id   AF-S9QNY0-F1
#
_cell.length_a   1.000
_cell.length_b   1.000
_cell.length_c   1.000
_cell.angle_alpha   90.00
_cell.angle_beta   90.00
_cell.angle_gamma   90.00
#
_symmetry.space_group_name_H-M   'P 1'
#
loop_
_entity.id
_entity.type
_entity.pdbx_description
1 polymer ?
#
loop_
_entity_poly.entity_id
_entity_poly.type
_entity_poly.pdbx_seq_one_letter_code
_entity_poly.pdbx_strand_id
1 'polypeptide(L)' 'MRHLADHPSPEDASLRLRHFLRLERERLPHPIARALHARRPSPPAETRLKPVLRILRGHEA' A
#
# COMPACT_ATOMS: atom_id res chain seq x y z
N MET A 1 -7.83 10.45 24.83
CA MET A 1 -7.18 9.93 23.61
C MET A 1 -7.97 8.71 23.17
N ARG A 2 -8.58 8.73 21.99
CA ARG A 2 -9.39 7.63 21.46
C ARG A 2 -8.52 6.88 20.44
N HIS A 3 -8.11 5.66 20.74
CA HIS A 3 -7.27 4.88 19.84
C HIS A 3 -8.12 4.32 18.70
N LEU A 4 -7.51 4.17 17.52
CA LEU A 4 -8.17 3.59 16.35
C LEU A 4 -8.71 2.16 16.63
N ALA A 5 -8.10 1.46 17.59
CA ALA A 5 -8.49 0.13 18.05
C ALA A 5 -9.72 0.12 18.99
N ASP A 6 -10.11 1.27 19.54
CA ASP A 6 -11.27 1.39 20.44
C ASP A 6 -12.60 1.47 19.69
N HIS A 7 -12.57 1.40 18.35
CA HIS A 7 -13.79 1.40 17.56
C HIS A 7 -14.46 0.03 17.67
N PRO A 8 -15.75 -0.05 18.06
CA PRO A 8 -16.46 -1.31 18.09
C PRO A 8 -16.39 -1.94 16.69
N SER A 9 -15.97 -3.20 16.65
CA SER A 9 -16.03 -3.99 15.41
C SER A 9 -17.43 -3.86 14.84
N PRO A 10 -17.60 -3.49 13.55
CA PRO A 10 -18.92 -3.54 12.94
C PRO A 10 -19.50 -4.93 13.11
N GLU A 11 -20.77 -4.99 13.48
CA GLU A 11 -21.57 -6.20 13.39
C GLU A 11 -21.53 -6.80 11.96
N ASP A 12 -21.34 -5.96 10.92
CA ASP A 12 -21.23 -6.38 9.52
C ASP A 12 -19.98 -5.85 8.80
N ALA A 13 -18.82 -6.41 9.11
CA ALA A 13 -17.56 -6.11 8.40
C ALA A 13 -17.67 -6.35 6.87
N SER A 14 -18.47 -7.32 6.46
CA SER A 14 -18.75 -7.69 5.07
C SER A 14 -19.58 -6.64 4.33
N LEU A 15 -20.56 -5.99 4.97
CA LEU A 15 -21.32 -4.88 4.38
C LEU A 15 -20.45 -3.64 4.18
N ARG A 16 -19.57 -3.32 5.15
CA ARG A 16 -18.58 -2.25 5.00
C ARG A 16 -17.63 -2.53 3.84
N LEU A 17 -17.10 -3.75 3.73
CA LEU A 17 -16.20 -4.12 2.65
C LEU A 17 -16.88 -3.93 1.28
N ARG A 18 -18.12 -4.40 1.11
CA ARG A 18 -18.89 -4.19 -0.13
C ARG A 18 -19.09 -2.71 -0.43
N HIS A 19 -19.38 -1.90 0.58
CA HIS A 19 -19.52 -0.45 0.45
C HIS A 19 -18.21 0.21 -0.01
N PHE A 20 -17.07 -0.14 0.59
CA PHE A 20 -15.77 0.39 0.19
C PHE A 20 -15.36 -0.05 -1.21
N LEU A 21 -15.58 -1.32 -1.57
CA LEU A 21 -15.31 -1.82 -2.92
C LEU A 21 -16.20 -1.13 -3.98
N ARG A 22 -17.45 -0.82 -3.64
CA ARG A 22 -18.33 -0.03 -4.51
C ARG A 22 -17.79 1.38 -4.69
N LEU A 23 -17.39 2.05 -3.61
CA LEU A 23 -16.79 3.39 -3.68
C LEU A 23 -15.48 3.40 -4.49
N GLU A 24 -14.66 2.35 -4.40
CA GLU A 24 -13.46 2.20 -5.23
C GLU A 24 -13.79 2.01 -6.71
N ARG A 25 -14.83 1.25 -7.05
CA ARG A 25 -15.28 1.05 -8.44
C ARG A 25 -15.87 2.31 -9.05
N GLU A 26 -16.61 3.09 -8.25
CA GLU A 26 -17.29 4.30 -8.70
C GLU A 26 -16.36 5.52 -8.75
N ARG A 27 -15.29 5.52 -7.95
CA ARG A 27 -14.30 6.60 -7.98
C ARG A 27 -13.27 6.35 -9.07
N LEU A 28 -13.20 7.29 -10.02
CA LEU A 28 -11.98 7.48 -10.82
C LEU A 28 -10.77 7.51 -9.86
N PRO A 29 -9.65 6.86 -10.21
CA PRO A 29 -8.53 6.73 -9.31
C PRO A 29 -8.09 8.11 -8.83
N HIS A 30 -7.87 8.24 -7.51
CA HIS A 30 -7.55 9.51 -6.89
C HIS A 30 -6.37 10.17 -7.62
N PRO A 31 -6.37 11.50 -7.85
CA PRO A 31 -5.32 12.16 -8.64
C PRO A 31 -3.89 11.82 -8.19
N ILE A 32 -3.68 11.65 -6.88
CA ILE A 32 -2.38 11.21 -6.32
C ILE A 32 -2.01 9.79 -6.77
N ALA A 33 -2.95 8.84 -6.73
CA ALA A 33 -2.71 7.48 -7.20
C ALA A 33 -2.44 7.47 -8.72
N ARG A 34 -3.20 8.25 -9.50
CA ARG A 34 -2.94 8.43 -10.94
C ARG A 34 -1.55 9.00 -11.19
N ALA A 35 -1.14 10.03 -10.44
CA ALA A 35 0.19 10.62 -10.55
C ALA A 35 1.30 9.64 -10.15
N LEU A 36 1.06 8.82 -9.13
CA LEU A 36 1.99 7.77 -8.70
C LEU A 36 2.17 6.71 -9.80
N HIS A 37 1.08 6.26 -10.42
CA HIS A 37 1.12 5.28 -11.50
C HIS A 37 1.62 5.85 -12.83
N ALA A 38 1.42 7.15 -13.08
CA ALA A 38 1.95 7.85 -14.24
C ALA A 38 3.47 8.11 -14.14
N ARG A 39 4.06 8.04 -12.94
CA ARG A 39 5.51 8.13 -12.78
C ARG A 39 6.16 6.91 -13.41
N ARG A 40 7.32 7.16 -14.06
CA ARG A 40 8.14 6.15 -14.76
C ARG A 40 8.22 4.86 -13.92
N PRO A 41 7.97 3.68 -14.51
CA PRO A 41 7.98 2.43 -13.78
C PRO A 41 9.30 2.30 -13.04
N SER A 42 9.21 2.07 -11.72
CA SER A 42 10.39 1.82 -10.90
C SER A 42 11.11 0.60 -11.45
N PRO A 43 12.46 0.59 -11.52
CA PRO A 43 13.19 -0.61 -11.89
C PRO A 43 12.80 -1.79 -10.97
N PRO A 44 12.88 -3.03 -11.48
CA PRO A 44 12.50 -4.23 -10.74
C PRO A 44 13.09 -4.24 -9.33
N ALA A 45 12.34 -4.80 -8.38
CA ALA A 45 12.76 -4.85 -6.97
C ALA A 45 14.16 -5.46 -6.82
N GLU A 46 14.48 -6.51 -7.58
CA GLU A 46 15.81 -7.13 -7.64
C GLU A 46 16.92 -6.14 -7.98
N THR A 47 16.71 -5.26 -8.96
CA THR A 47 17.69 -4.25 -9.37
C THR A 47 17.94 -3.23 -8.25
N ARG A 48 16.88 -2.87 -7.51
CA ARG A 48 16.96 -1.92 -6.39
C ARG A 48 17.60 -2.52 -5.13
N LEU A 49 17.40 -3.82 -4.89
CA LEU A 49 17.89 -4.51 -3.69
C LEU A 49 19.34 -4.97 -3.81
N LYS A 50 19.85 -5.19 -5.03
CA LYS A 50 21.22 -5.68 -5.29
C LYS A 50 22.32 -4.87 -4.56
N PRO A 51 22.31 -3.52 -4.52
CA PRO A 51 23.32 -2.74 -3.79
C PRO A 51 23.21 -2.91 -2.27
N VAL A 52 21.99 -2.99 -1.73
CA VAL A 52 21.74 -3.15 -0.29
C VAL A 52 22.22 -4.53 0.17
N LEU A 53 21.87 -5.57 -0.57
CA LEU A 53 22.30 -6.94 -0.28
C LEU A 53 23.82 -7.09 -0.33
N ARG A 54 24.49 -6.36 -1.23
CA ARG A 54 25.97 -6.32 -1.29
C ARG A 54 26.58 -5.72 -0.02
N ILE A 55 26.00 -4.64 0.49
CA ILE A 55 26.47 -3.99 1.73
C ILE A 55 26.27 -4.93 2.92
N LEU A 56 25.09 -5.54 3.05
CA LEU A 56 24.77 -6.45 4.15
C LEU A 56 25.70 -7.68 4.16
N ARG A 57 26.00 -8.27 2.99
CA ARG A 57 26.93 -9.40 2.88
C ARG A 57 28.38 -9.03 3.16
N GLY A 58 28.79 -7.78 2.86
CA GLY A 58 30.14 -7.30 3.16
C GLY A 58 30.35 -6.96 4.64
N HIS A 59 29.27 -6.78 5.41
CA HIS A 59 29.30 -6.54 6.86
C HIS A 59 29.34 -7.83 7.70
N GLU A 60 29.16 -9.00 7.09
CA GLU A 60 29.22 -10.31 7.76
C GLU A 60 30.64 -10.94 7.75
N ALA A 61 31.65 -10.25 7.23
CA ALA A 61 33.07 -10.68 7.20
C ALA A 61 33.92 -9.86 8.16
#